data_AF-A0A7U2FB15-F1
#
_entry.id   AF-A0A7U2FB15-F1
#
_cell.length_a   1.000
_cell.length_b   1.000
_cell.length_c   1.000
_cell.angle_alpha   90.00
_cell.angle_beta   90.00
_cell.angle_gamma   90.00
#
_symmetry.space_group_name_H-M   'P 1'
#
loop_
_entity.id
_entity.type
_entity.pdbx_description
1 polymer ?
#
loop_
_entity_poly.entity_id
_entity_poly.type
_entity_poly.pdbx_seq_one_letter_code
_entity_poly.pdbx_strand_id
1 'polypeptide(L)'
;MFRTTARLLDCRITFFTRSPCGLCDTAKAVVRNVEAKRPLTYHEINVMEPGQEKWKSMYEFDTPVIHIDKAGAPETTASSLKLMHRFKEEEVLNLMDAAEQS
;
A
#
# COMPACT_ATOMS: atom_id res chain seq x y z
N MET A 1 26.39 -16.28 4.62
CA MET A 1 25.59 -15.88 5.80
C MET A 1 25.17 -14.44 5.62
N PHE A 2 23.92 -14.18 5.25
CA PHE A 2 23.34 -12.84 5.32
C PHE A 2 21.90 -12.98 5.81
N ARG A 3 21.72 -12.93 7.14
CA ARG A 3 20.43 -12.70 7.78
C ARG A 3 20.48 -11.32 8.38
N THR A 4 20.46 -10.31 7.51
CA THR A 4 20.51 -8.91 7.92
C THR A 4 19.07 -8.44 8.14
N THR A 5 18.69 -8.30 9.41
CA THR A 5 17.69 -7.34 9.92
C THR A 5 16.29 -7.27 9.26
N ALA A 6 15.76 -8.33 8.66
CA ALA A 6 14.40 -8.34 8.12
C ALA A 6 13.27 -8.48 9.19
N ARG A 7 13.57 -8.29 10.49
CA ARG A 7 12.67 -8.64 11.61
C ARG A 7 11.89 -7.48 12.23
N LEU A 8 11.90 -6.29 11.63
CA LEU A 8 11.26 -5.11 12.22
C LEU A 8 10.19 -4.46 11.33
N LEU A 9 9.98 -4.94 10.11
CA LEU A 9 8.90 -4.43 9.25
C LEU A 9 7.84 -5.52 9.22
N ASP A 10 6.62 -5.18 9.63
CA ASP A 10 5.52 -6.14 9.71
C ASP A 10 4.91 -6.39 8.32
N CYS A 11 4.74 -5.32 7.53
CA CYS A 11 4.14 -5.38 6.20
C CYS A 11 4.78 -4.37 5.22
N ARG A 12 4.47 -4.54 3.94
CA ARG A 12 4.71 -3.57 2.87
C ARG A 12 3.37 -3.02 2.40
N ILE A 13 3.25 -1.70 2.35
CA ILE A 13 2.09 -1.01 1.79
C ILE A 13 2.49 -0.30 0.51
N THR A 14 1.79 -0.59 -0.58
CA THR A 14 1.93 0.13 -1.85
C THR A 14 0.68 0.96 -2.10
N PHE A 15 0.84 2.29 -2.09
CA PHE A 15 -0.22 3.26 -2.31
C PHE A 15 -0.25 3.70 -3.77
N PHE A 16 -1.35 3.43 -4.46
CA PHE A 16 -1.62 3.85 -5.81
C PHE A 16 -2.40 5.17 -5.79
N THR A 17 -1.78 6.20 -6.35
CA THR A 17 -2.30 7.56 -6.42
C THR A 17 -2.33 8.08 -7.85
N ARG A 18 -3.00 9.20 -8.08
CA ARG A 18 -2.95 9.96 -9.33
C ARG A 18 -3.04 11.45 -9.04
N SER A 19 -2.67 12.28 -10.02
CA SER A 19 -2.90 13.72 -9.95
C SER A 19 -3.67 14.20 -11.18
N PRO A 20 -4.71 15.04 -11.02
CA PRO A 20 -5.31 15.50 -9.76
C PRO A 20 -6.22 14.42 -9.10
N CYS A 21 -6.21 14.33 -7.76
CA CYS A 21 -7.05 13.38 -7.00
C CYS A 21 -7.43 13.93 -5.61
N GLY A 22 -8.69 14.34 -5.43
CA GLY A 22 -9.15 14.93 -4.16
C GLY A 22 -9.28 13.95 -2.98
N LEU A 23 -9.33 12.63 -3.24
CA LEU A 23 -9.41 11.61 -2.18
C LEU A 23 -8.05 11.07 -1.76
N CYS A 24 -7.02 11.28 -2.59
CA CYS A 24 -5.71 10.69 -2.39
C CYS A 24 -4.96 11.33 -1.21
N ASP A 25 -5.16 12.62 -0.93
CA ASP A 25 -4.55 13.29 0.22
C ASP A 25 -5.00 12.70 1.56
N THR A 26 -6.31 12.47 1.71
CA THR A 26 -6.89 11.83 2.91
C THR A 26 -6.38 10.40 3.06
N ALA A 27 -6.37 9.63 1.98
CA ALA A 27 -5.86 8.27 1.97
C ALA A 27 -4.37 8.21 2.36
N LYS A 28 -3.56 9.14 1.85
CA LYS A 28 -2.14 9.27 2.21
C LYS A 28 -1.96 9.56 3.69
N ALA A 29 -2.75 10.48 4.26
CA ALA A 29 -2.71 10.77 5.69
C ALA A 29 -3.03 9.54 6.55
N VAL A 30 -4.05 8.75 6.17
CA VAL A 30 -4.39 7.50 6.86
C VAL A 30 -3.22 6.52 6.86
N VAL A 31 -2.56 6.30 5.72
CA VAL A 31 -1.42 5.37 5.66
C VAL A 31 -0.24 5.87 6.50
N ARG A 32 0.03 7.19 6.50
CA ARG A 32 1.09 7.78 7.33
C ARG A 32 0.81 7.66 8.82
N ASN A 33 -0.45 7.79 9.24
CA ASN A 33 -0.84 7.55 10.64
C ASN A 33 -0.61 6.08 11.04
N VAL A 34 -0.86 5.14 10.12
CA VAL A 34 -0.62 3.71 10.36
C VAL A 34 0.88 3.40 10.43
N GLU A 35 1.68 3.96 9.51
CA GLU A 35 3.15 3.87 9.52
C GLU A 35 3.76 4.41 10.82
N ALA A 36 3.16 5.45 11.41
CA ALA A 36 3.57 5.98 12.71
C ALA A 36 3.25 5.03 13.89
N LYS A 37 2.26 4.13 13.74
CA LYS A 37 1.86 3.16 14.78
C LYS A 37 2.61 1.84 14.68
N ARG A 38 2.85 1.34 13.46
CA ARG A 38 3.58 0.10 13.19
C ARG A 38 4.61 0.30 12.08
N PRO A 39 5.83 -0.21 12.26
CA PRO A 39 6.87 -0.13 11.25
C PRO A 39 6.49 -0.96 10.02
N LEU A 40 6.41 -0.28 8.87
CA LEU A 40 6.04 -0.88 7.59
C LEU A 40 6.85 -0.26 6.46
N THR A 41 6.91 -0.96 5.32
CA THR A 41 7.54 -0.41 4.11
C THR A 41 6.49 0.34 3.30
N TYR A 42 6.59 1.67 3.24
CA TYR A 42 5.67 2.47 2.44
C TYR A 42 6.24 2.75 1.04
N HIS A 43 5.46 2.42 0.01
CA HIS A 43 5.74 2.76 -1.39
C HIS A 43 4.57 3.54 -1.97
N GLU A 44 4.86 4.56 -2.77
CA GLU A 44 3.86 5.34 -3.50
C GLU A 44 4.10 5.19 -5.00
N ILE A 45 3.03 4.85 -5.74
CA ILE A 45 3.04 4.71 -7.19
C ILE A 45 1.99 5.66 -7.75
N ASN A 46 2.43 6.63 -8.54
CA ASN A 46 1.52 7.42 -9.34
C ASN A 46 1.18 6.64 -10.62
N VAL A 47 -0.06 6.21 -10.75
CA VAL A 47 -0.51 5.37 -11.88
C VAL A 47 -0.52 6.14 -13.21
N MET A 48 -0.40 7.46 -13.19
CA MET A 48 -0.32 8.30 -14.39
C MET A 48 1.11 8.46 -14.92
N GLU A 49 2.13 8.05 -14.16
CA GLU A 49 3.54 8.17 -14.57
C GLU A 49 3.88 7.20 -15.71
N PRO A 50 4.80 7.60 -16.62
CA PRO A 50 5.29 6.71 -17.66
C PRO A 50 5.95 5.47 -17.06
N GLY A 51 5.66 4.29 -17.64
CA GLY A 51 6.12 2.99 -17.13
C GLY A 51 5.17 2.32 -16.13
N GLN A 52 4.08 2.96 -15.74
CA GLN A 52 3.04 2.38 -14.86
C GLN A 52 1.79 1.94 -15.65
N GLU A 53 1.91 1.66 -16.95
CA GLU A 53 0.79 1.33 -17.86
C GLU A 53 -0.11 0.21 -17.34
N LYS A 54 0.50 -0.81 -16.71
CA LYS A 54 -0.19 -1.92 -16.05
C LYS A 54 -1.16 -1.42 -14.95
N TRP A 55 -0.70 -0.51 -14.10
CA TRP A 55 -1.49 0.02 -13.00
C TRP A 55 -2.43 1.14 -13.44
N LYS A 56 -2.04 1.91 -14.47
CA LYS A 56 -2.91 2.88 -15.12
C LYS A 56 -4.18 2.21 -15.61
N SER A 57 -4.06 1.17 -16.44
CA SER A 57 -5.22 0.46 -16.98
C SER A 57 -6.09 -0.21 -15.90
N MET A 58 -5.56 -0.44 -14.69
CA MET A 58 -6.26 -1.13 -13.61
C MET A 58 -6.91 -0.16 -12.61
N TYR A 59 -6.27 0.98 -12.33
CA TYR A 59 -6.64 1.87 -11.24
C TYR A 59 -6.78 3.35 -11.64
N GLU A 60 -6.66 3.72 -12.91
CA GLU A 60 -6.78 5.13 -13.34
C GLU A 60 -8.08 5.81 -12.87
N PHE A 61 -9.18 5.04 -12.76
CA PHE A 61 -10.47 5.52 -12.30
C PHE A 61 -10.79 5.15 -10.84
N ASP A 62 -10.11 4.15 -10.28
CA ASP A 62 -10.39 3.58 -8.95
C ASP A 62 -9.42 4.04 -7.84
N THR A 63 -8.46 4.93 -8.14
CA THR A 63 -7.62 5.56 -7.10
C THR A 63 -8.45 6.37 -6.09
N PRO A 64 -8.11 6.39 -4.79
CA PRO A 64 -6.92 5.78 -4.18
C PRO A 64 -7.09 4.28 -3.89
N VAL A 65 -6.02 3.51 -4.13
CA VAL A 65 -5.94 2.07 -3.80
C VAL A 65 -4.68 1.82 -2.99
N ILE A 66 -4.76 0.96 -1.98
CA ILE A 66 -3.57 0.44 -1.28
C ILE A 66 -3.51 -1.06 -1.43
N HIS A 67 -2.32 -1.59 -1.65
CA HIS A 67 -2.01 -3.00 -1.50
C HIS A 67 -1.20 -3.21 -0.23
N ILE A 68 -1.51 -4.29 0.48
CA ILE A 68 -0.84 -4.71 1.70
C ILE A 68 -0.27 -6.10 1.44
N ASP A 69 1.05 -6.16 1.49
CA ASP A 69 1.87 -7.33 1.23
C ASP A 69 2.67 -7.69 2.48
N LYS A 70 3.09 -8.95 2.60
CA LYS A 70 3.96 -9.40 3.69
C LYS A 70 5.32 -8.71 3.65
N ALA A 71 5.94 -8.59 4.82
CA ALA A 71 7.33 -8.16 4.94
C ALA A 71 8.27 -9.00 4.06
N GLY A 72 9.01 -8.34 3.18
CA GLY A 72 9.96 -8.98 2.27
C GLY A 72 9.41 -9.31 0.87
N ALA A 73 8.14 -8.99 0.57
CA ALA A 73 7.64 -9.08 -0.79
C ALA A 73 8.40 -8.09 -1.71
N PRO A 74 9.07 -8.57 -2.79
CA PRO A 74 9.88 -7.73 -3.64
C PRO A 74 9.04 -6.74 -4.45
N GLU A 75 7.83 -7.13 -4.84
CA GLU A 75 6.87 -6.33 -5.59
C GLU A 75 5.43 -6.64 -5.14
N THR A 76 4.54 -5.67 -5.35
CA THR A 76 3.11 -5.85 -5.10
C THR A 76 2.43 -6.50 -6.30
N THR A 77 1.41 -7.31 -6.05
CA THR A 77 0.65 -8.01 -7.10
C THR A 77 -0.81 -7.62 -7.09
N ALA A 78 -1.53 -7.83 -8.19
CA ALA A 78 -2.96 -7.49 -8.29
C ALA A 78 -3.86 -8.37 -7.39
N SER A 79 -3.32 -9.49 -6.90
CA SER A 79 -3.98 -10.46 -6.02
C SER A 79 -3.68 -10.21 -4.53
N SER A 80 -2.82 -9.25 -4.21
CA SER A 80 -2.51 -8.88 -2.83
C SER A 80 -3.75 -8.30 -2.12
N LEU A 81 -3.76 -8.35 -0.79
CA LEU A 81 -4.83 -7.76 0.00
C LEU A 81 -4.90 -6.26 -0.29
N LYS A 82 -6.07 -5.76 -0.68
CA LYS A 82 -6.22 -4.38 -1.13
C LYS A 82 -7.45 -3.69 -0.55
N LEU A 83 -7.30 -2.40 -0.31
CA LEU A 83 -8.39 -1.47 0.03
C LEU A 83 -8.46 -0.39 -1.04
N MET A 84 -9.67 0.05 -1.37
CA MET A 84 -9.94 0.99 -2.45
C MET A 84 -10.94 2.05 -2.01
N HIS A 85 -10.94 3.19 -2.72
CA HIS A 85 -11.81 4.35 -2.51
C HIS A 85 -11.59 5.08 -1.18
N ARG A 86 -12.22 4.61 -0.11
CA ARG A 86 -12.13 5.19 1.24
C ARG A 86 -11.89 4.07 2.21
N PHE A 87 -10.84 4.23 2.98
CA PHE A 87 -10.46 3.31 4.04
C PHE A 87 -10.02 4.10 5.26
N LYS A 88 -10.24 3.52 6.43
CA LYS A 88 -9.79 4.08 7.71
C LYS A 88 -8.56 3.37 8.22
N GLU A 89 -7.87 3.99 9.17
CA GLU A 89 -6.68 3.43 9.83
C GLU A 89 -6.94 2.02 10.39
N GLU A 90 -8.11 1.79 10.98
CA GLU A 90 -8.53 0.50 11.51
C GLU A 90 -8.61 -0.60 10.44
N GLU A 91 -9.09 -0.28 9.24
CA GLU A 91 -9.20 -1.25 8.14
C GLU A 91 -7.82 -1.61 7.59
N VAL A 92 -6.92 -0.63 7.50
CA VAL A 92 -5.53 -0.85 7.09
C VAL A 92 -4.82 -1.77 8.10
N LEU A 93 -4.97 -1.50 9.40
CA LEU A 93 -4.38 -2.31 10.46
C LEU A 93 -4.92 -3.75 10.42
N ASN A 94 -6.24 -3.92 10.34
CA ASN A 94 -6.85 -5.25 10.27
C ASN A 94 -6.36 -6.05 9.04
N LEU A 95 -6.17 -5.40 7.89
CA LEU A 95 -5.60 -6.06 6.71
C LEU A 95 -4.12 -6.40 6.90
N MET A 96 -3.35 -5.56 7.60
CA MET A 96 -1.96 -5.88 7.94
C MET A 96 -1.90 -7.12 8.82
N ASP A 97 -2.72 -7.19 9.87
CA ASP A 97 -2.78 -8.39 10.74
C ASP A 97 -3.19 -9.65 9.93
N ALA A 98 -4.09 -9.51 8.95
CA ALA A 98 -4.46 -10.61 8.05
C ALA A 98 -3.32 -11.01 7.09
N ALA A 99 -2.55 -10.04 6.58
CA ALA A 99 -1.40 -10.29 5.72
C ALA A 99 -0.29 -11.05 6.46
N GLU A 100 -0.07 -10.74 7.74
CA GLU A 100 0.90 -11.41 8.61
C GLU A 100 0.51 -12.87 8.92
N GLN A 101 -0.79 -13.16 8.98
CA GLN A 101 -1.33 -14.49 9.32
C GLN A 101 -1.54 -15.43 8.12
N SER A 102 -1.68 -14.87 6.91
CA SER A 102 -1.77 -15.65 5.67
C SER A 102 -0.43 -16.26 5.29
#